data_AF-A0A346XW59-F1
#
_entry.id   AF-A0A346XW59-F1
#
_cell.length_a   1.000
_cell.length_b   1.000
_cell.length_c   1.000
_cell.angle_alpha   90.00
_cell.angle_beta   90.00
_cell.angle_gamma   90.00
#
_symmetry.space_group_name_H-M   'P 1'
#
loop_
_entity.id
_entity.type
_entity.pdbx_description
1 polymer ?
#
loop_
_entity_poly.entity_id
_entity_poly.type
_entity_poly.pdbx_seq_one_letter_code
_entity_poly.pdbx_strand_id
1 'polypeptide(L)'
;MSLVEVIVAVSVLAIVLTGTASALISSSAATRDSRDRSVGTNIAVEQLSALQSLPFTSLVIGRTTDAVVVDGVTYDVTIDLDYVDVENGGGTSCNASSTPGSDLDYVVADIAVTWPRAAGGPARTSSIITPNVGDLDPDKGQIAVTVLDRDAVGAPFRTVRHDAQSPASGFGSQRTTSQGCAYFVNVAPGQYDVSLDDSGYVDLEGNQLSEQTTTVTASTTSPLEFVYDEAASIDVTPVPAVSSPAAPLVAADQGYTVTNTYLGTDQRKEFPGTGHPREIEGLFPFDAGYGLYAGLCPAAAPVANGAPNAPVVAVDPGDRSDTDLAMHVVRVLGSPGSPVTAFMDDAAASCTETLDFGTMPGNGQLIVLMPYGTWRMTVGSESEQTTFVHSLIGAVTDVAP
;
A
#
# COMPACT_ATOMS: atom_id res chain seq x y z
N MET A 1 20.71 -73.27 -17.43
CA MET A 1 20.45 -71.94 -16.88
C MET A 1 21.15 -70.94 -17.79
N SER A 2 20.40 -70.08 -18.49
CA SER A 2 20.98 -69.18 -19.50
C SER A 2 21.29 -67.81 -18.88
N LEU A 3 22.28 -67.10 -19.44
CA LEU A 3 22.65 -65.74 -18.99
C LEU A 3 21.46 -64.75 -19.03
N VAL A 4 20.50 -64.98 -19.92
CA VAL A 4 19.24 -64.21 -20.03
C VAL A 4 18.34 -64.39 -18.81
N GLU A 5 18.28 -65.59 -18.25
CA GLU A 5 17.46 -65.93 -17.08
C GLU A 5 17.94 -65.18 -15.82
N VAL A 6 19.25 -65.05 -15.66
CA VAL A 6 19.87 -64.30 -14.56
C VAL A 6 19.62 -62.80 -14.70
N ILE A 7 19.70 -62.24 -15.91
CA ILE A 7 19.43 -60.81 -16.15
C ILE A 7 17.96 -60.48 -15.85
N VAL A 8 17.01 -61.31 -16.30
CA VAL A 8 15.58 -61.09 -16.04
C VAL A 8 15.29 -61.19 -14.54
N ALA A 9 15.85 -62.19 -13.85
CA ALA A 9 15.66 -62.34 -12.41
C ALA A 9 16.19 -61.14 -11.61
N VAL A 10 17.36 -60.61 -11.97
CA VAL A 10 17.95 -59.42 -11.33
C VAL A 10 17.12 -58.16 -11.62
N SER A 11 16.57 -58.03 -12.83
CA SER A 11 15.73 -56.88 -13.23
C SER A 11 14.43 -56.82 -12.44
N VAL A 12 13.72 -57.95 -12.34
CA VAL A 12 12.46 -58.05 -11.58
C VAL A 12 12.72 -57.81 -10.09
N LEU A 13 13.80 -58.39 -9.55
CA LEU A 13 14.19 -58.15 -8.17
C LEU A 13 14.47 -56.66 -7.90
N ALA A 14 15.18 -55.98 -8.79
CA ALA A 14 15.46 -54.55 -8.65
C ALA A 14 14.18 -53.70 -8.58
N ILE A 15 13.21 -53.96 -9.46
CA ILE A 15 11.93 -53.23 -9.46
C ILE A 15 11.16 -53.46 -8.15
N VAL A 16 11.11 -54.70 -7.66
CA VAL A 16 10.43 -55.02 -6.39
C VAL A 16 11.14 -54.38 -5.19
N LEU A 17 12.48 -54.36 -5.18
CA LEU A 17 13.25 -53.71 -4.12
C LEU A 17 13.07 -52.19 -4.11
N THR A 18 13.03 -51.54 -5.28
CA THR A 18 12.75 -50.09 -5.35
C THR A 18 11.33 -49.77 -4.89
N GLY A 19 10.34 -50.58 -5.30
CA GLY A 19 8.95 -50.42 -4.85
C GLY A 19 8.82 -50.55 -3.33
N THR A 20 9.40 -51.59 -2.74
CA THR A 20 9.37 -51.80 -1.28
C THR A 20 10.14 -50.73 -0.51
N ALA A 21 11.29 -50.27 -1.01
CA ALA A 21 12.04 -49.17 -0.40
C ALA A 21 11.22 -47.86 -0.39
N SER A 22 10.53 -47.53 -1.50
CA SER A 22 9.66 -46.35 -1.56
C SER A 22 8.48 -46.45 -0.59
N ALA A 23 7.87 -47.63 -0.47
CA ALA A 23 6.79 -47.88 0.48
C ALA A 23 7.28 -47.70 1.94
N LEU A 24 8.47 -48.22 2.28
CA LEU A 24 9.05 -48.04 3.61
C LEU A 24 9.38 -46.57 3.92
N ILE A 25 9.96 -45.84 2.96
CA ILE A 25 10.24 -44.40 3.12
C ILE A 25 8.95 -43.62 3.33
N SER A 26 7.91 -43.90 2.52
CA SER A 26 6.61 -43.22 2.66
C SER A 26 5.93 -43.54 4.00
N SER A 27 5.99 -44.79 4.48
CA SER A 27 5.44 -45.18 5.79
C SER A 27 6.20 -44.53 6.96
N SER A 28 7.53 -44.40 6.82
CA SER A 28 8.36 -43.73 7.81
C SER A 28 8.10 -42.23 7.84
N ALA A 29 7.91 -41.61 6.67
CA ALA A 29 7.54 -40.20 6.55
C ALA A 29 6.16 -39.94 7.16
N ALA A 30 5.16 -40.78 6.86
CA ALA A 30 3.81 -40.68 7.43
C ALA A 30 3.80 -40.86 8.95
N THR A 31 4.64 -41.76 9.49
CA THR A 31 4.77 -41.95 10.94
C THR A 31 5.41 -40.73 11.61
N ARG A 32 6.44 -40.14 10.99
CA ARG A 32 7.07 -38.90 11.49
C ARG A 32 6.07 -37.75 11.46
N ASP A 33 5.39 -37.54 10.34
CA ASP A 33 4.36 -36.51 10.21
C ASP A 33 3.23 -36.68 11.23
N SER A 34 2.78 -37.91 11.49
CA SER A 34 1.79 -38.19 12.53
C SER A 34 2.29 -37.83 13.94
N ARG A 35 3.57 -38.09 14.24
CA ARG A 35 4.20 -37.70 15.51
C ARG A 35 4.31 -36.19 15.62
N ASP A 36 4.81 -35.52 14.59
CA ASP A 36 4.99 -34.08 14.56
C ASP A 36 3.63 -33.36 14.65
N ARG A 37 2.59 -33.88 13.99
CA ARG A 37 1.21 -33.40 14.13
C ARG A 37 0.66 -33.56 15.55
N SER A 38 0.98 -34.67 16.23
CA SER A 38 0.60 -34.85 17.64
C SER A 38 1.31 -33.82 18.54
N VAL A 39 2.60 -33.55 18.29
CA VAL A 39 3.36 -32.52 19.02
C VAL A 39 2.78 -31.13 18.73
N GLY A 40 2.54 -30.79 17.46
CA GLY A 40 1.94 -29.53 17.04
C GLY A 40 0.54 -29.31 17.63
N THR A 41 -0.27 -30.36 17.76
CA THR A 41 -1.59 -30.28 18.42
C THR A 41 -1.45 -29.99 19.91
N ASN A 42 -0.49 -30.62 20.59
CA ASN A 42 -0.23 -30.35 22.00
C ASN A 42 0.26 -28.91 22.22
N ILE A 43 1.16 -28.42 21.36
CA ILE A 43 1.61 -27.01 21.38
C ILE A 43 0.42 -26.08 21.18
N ALA A 44 -0.45 -26.34 20.21
CA ALA A 44 -1.62 -25.50 19.93
C ALA A 44 -2.58 -25.43 21.15
N VAL A 45 -2.82 -26.56 21.82
CA VAL A 45 -3.65 -26.63 23.04
C VAL A 45 -2.98 -25.94 24.22
N GLU A 46 -1.66 -26.06 24.37
CA GLU A 46 -0.90 -25.37 25.42
C GLU A 46 -1.01 -23.84 25.25
N GLN A 47 -0.82 -23.35 24.02
CA GLN A 47 -0.99 -21.93 23.68
C GLN A 47 -2.41 -21.46 23.95
N LEU A 48 -3.43 -22.24 23.58
CA LEU A 48 -4.82 -21.90 23.88
C LEU A 48 -5.08 -21.78 25.39
N SER A 49 -4.53 -22.73 26.15
CA SER A 49 -4.67 -22.75 27.61
C SER A 49 -3.97 -21.55 28.25
N ALA A 50 -2.81 -21.15 27.70
CA ALA A 50 -2.11 -19.94 28.12
C ALA A 50 -2.96 -18.69 27.86
N LEU A 51 -3.56 -18.54 26.68
CA LEU A 51 -4.46 -17.43 26.36
C LEU A 51 -5.68 -17.38 27.28
N GLN A 52 -6.31 -18.53 27.56
CA GLN A 52 -7.45 -18.62 28.47
C GLN A 52 -7.10 -18.28 29.93
N SER A 53 -5.82 -18.37 30.31
CA SER A 53 -5.35 -18.00 31.65
C SER A 53 -5.08 -16.50 31.82
N LEU A 54 -5.01 -15.76 30.70
CA LEU A 54 -4.81 -14.31 30.71
C LEU A 54 -6.14 -13.60 31.04
N PRO A 55 -6.09 -12.47 31.78
CA PRO A 55 -7.22 -11.56 31.84
C PRO A 55 -7.70 -11.19 30.44
N PHE A 56 -9.01 -11.14 30.21
CA PHE A 56 -9.58 -10.84 28.89
C PHE A 56 -9.05 -9.52 28.31
N THR A 57 -8.88 -8.52 29.16
CA THR A 57 -8.34 -7.19 28.81
C THR A 57 -6.85 -7.16 28.48
N SER A 58 -6.13 -8.27 28.69
CA SER A 58 -4.70 -8.41 28.39
C SER A 58 -4.42 -9.24 27.13
N LEU A 59 -5.48 -9.74 26.47
CA LEU A 59 -5.35 -10.44 25.21
C LEU A 59 -4.83 -9.48 24.13
N VAL A 60 -3.79 -9.90 23.41
CA VAL A 60 -3.26 -9.15 22.28
C VAL A 60 -4.03 -9.58 21.03
N ILE A 61 -5.00 -8.75 20.65
CA ILE A 61 -5.89 -8.99 19.53
C ILE A 61 -5.14 -8.77 18.20
N GLY A 62 -5.50 -9.54 17.17
CA GLY A 62 -4.76 -9.64 15.91
C GLY A 62 -3.90 -10.90 15.84
N ARG A 63 -2.97 -10.94 14.87
CA ARG A 63 -2.06 -12.06 14.69
C ARG A 63 -0.75 -11.87 15.45
N THR A 64 -0.34 -12.90 16.16
CA THR A 64 1.01 -13.05 16.71
C THR A 64 1.66 -14.34 16.19
N THR A 65 2.99 -14.36 16.13
CA THR A 65 3.76 -15.52 15.70
C THR A 65 4.84 -15.83 16.72
N ASP A 66 5.05 -17.12 16.97
CA ASP A 66 6.10 -17.62 17.88
C ASP A 66 6.75 -18.88 17.28
N ALA A 67 7.91 -19.28 17.79
CA ALA A 67 8.62 -20.48 17.36
C ALA A 67 8.99 -21.34 18.57
N VAL A 68 8.50 -22.58 18.58
CA VAL A 68 8.73 -23.54 19.67
C VAL A 68 9.62 -24.67 19.15
N VAL A 69 10.70 -24.98 19.86
CA VAL A 69 11.62 -26.09 19.49
C VAL A 69 11.38 -27.29 20.39
N VAL A 70 11.02 -28.43 19.80
CA VAL A 70 10.82 -29.71 20.50
C VAL A 70 11.67 -30.78 19.83
N ASP A 71 12.52 -31.47 20.60
CA ASP A 71 13.43 -32.51 20.11
C ASP A 71 14.30 -32.09 18.89
N GLY A 72 14.63 -30.80 18.80
CA GLY A 72 15.42 -30.23 17.70
C GLY A 72 14.64 -29.95 16.41
N VAL A 73 13.30 -30.09 16.42
CA VAL A 73 12.41 -29.64 15.35
C VAL A 73 11.79 -28.31 15.77
N THR A 74 11.89 -27.30 14.90
CA THR A 74 11.22 -26.01 15.09
C THR A 74 9.78 -26.09 14.59
N TYR A 75 8.85 -25.62 15.41
CA TYR A 75 7.44 -25.50 15.11
C TYR A 75 7.08 -24.01 15.08
N ASP A 76 6.58 -23.53 13.95
CA ASP A 76 6.12 -22.16 13.79
C ASP A 76 4.66 -22.08 14.22
N VAL A 77 4.40 -21.29 15.26
CA VAL A 77 3.09 -21.07 15.87
C VAL A 77 2.54 -19.74 15.36
N THR A 78 1.30 -19.76 14.89
CA THR A 78 0.52 -18.58 14.53
C THR A 78 -0.73 -18.55 15.41
N ILE A 79 -0.97 -17.43 16.08
CA ILE A 79 -2.14 -17.20 16.92
C ILE A 79 -2.89 -16.02 16.33
N ASP A 80 -4.13 -16.25 15.91
CA ASP A 80 -5.07 -15.24 15.45
C ASP A 80 -6.15 -15.05 16.52
N LEU A 81 -6.23 -13.84 17.10
CA LEU A 81 -7.30 -13.46 18.01
C LEU A 81 -8.20 -12.43 17.35
N ASP A 82 -9.47 -12.79 17.16
CA ASP A 82 -10.48 -11.98 16.48
C ASP A 82 -11.67 -11.73 17.39
N TYR A 83 -12.12 -10.49 17.50
CA TYR A 83 -13.42 -10.21 18.11
C TYR A 83 -14.55 -10.58 17.13
N VAL A 84 -15.59 -11.21 17.67
CA VAL A 84 -16.77 -11.60 16.91
C VAL A 84 -18.01 -11.10 17.64
N ASP A 85 -18.88 -10.46 16.87
CA ASP A 85 -20.18 -9.95 17.32
C ASP A 85 -21.21 -11.09 17.38
N VAL A 86 -22.03 -11.07 18.43
CA VAL A 86 -23.09 -12.05 18.72
C VAL A 86 -24.27 -11.91 17.76
N GLU A 87 -24.56 -10.71 17.25
CA GLU A 87 -25.75 -10.47 16.41
C GLU A 87 -25.62 -11.04 14.98
N ASN A 88 -24.39 -11.16 14.45
CA ASN A 88 -24.16 -11.55 13.07
C ASN A 88 -23.65 -12.99 12.86
N GLY A 89 -23.47 -13.78 13.93
CA GLY A 89 -23.22 -15.22 13.85
C GLY A 89 -22.03 -15.66 12.99
N GLY A 90 -21.07 -14.76 12.72
CA GLY A 90 -19.92 -15.02 11.84
C GLY A 90 -19.29 -13.80 11.15
N GLY A 91 -19.71 -12.56 11.45
CA GLY A 91 -19.08 -11.34 10.95
C GLY A 91 -18.02 -10.78 11.90
N THR A 92 -16.98 -10.14 11.36
CA THR A 92 -15.93 -9.43 12.09
C THR A 92 -16.54 -8.29 12.94
N SER A 93 -16.08 -8.12 14.19
CA SER A 93 -16.63 -7.12 15.14
C SER A 93 -16.51 -5.65 14.73
N CYS A 94 -15.76 -5.34 13.66
CA CYS A 94 -15.67 -3.96 13.19
C CYS A 94 -16.97 -3.40 12.59
N ASN A 95 -18.00 -4.25 12.41
CA ASN A 95 -19.38 -3.82 12.09
C ASN A 95 -20.27 -3.64 13.33
N ALA A 96 -19.67 -3.55 14.52
CA ALA A 96 -20.33 -3.40 15.80
C ALA A 96 -21.43 -2.30 15.80
N SER A 97 -22.57 -2.62 16.39
CA SER A 97 -23.69 -1.71 16.54
C SER A 97 -23.33 -0.57 17.50
N SER A 98 -23.68 0.67 17.12
CA SER A 98 -23.53 1.85 17.97
C SER A 98 -24.55 1.92 19.11
N THR A 99 -25.36 0.87 19.30
CA THR A 99 -26.43 0.83 20.30
C THR A 99 -25.86 0.48 21.68
N PRO A 100 -26.13 1.28 22.72
CA PRO A 100 -25.66 0.95 24.06
C PRO A 100 -26.10 -0.45 24.51
N GLY A 101 -25.13 -1.30 24.81
CA GLY A 101 -25.35 -2.66 25.33
C GLY A 101 -25.71 -3.74 24.30
N SER A 102 -25.59 -3.49 22.98
CA SER A 102 -25.86 -4.50 21.95
C SER A 102 -24.71 -5.48 21.69
N ASP A 103 -23.46 -5.13 22.01
CA ASP A 103 -22.31 -5.91 21.53
C ASP A 103 -21.51 -6.47 22.72
N LEU A 104 -21.88 -7.69 23.13
CA LEU A 104 -21.01 -8.49 23.98
C LEU A 104 -20.07 -9.32 23.10
N ASP A 105 -19.01 -8.69 22.59
CA ASP A 105 -18.04 -9.37 21.75
C ASP A 105 -17.30 -10.47 22.54
N TYR A 106 -17.18 -11.64 21.92
CA TYR A 106 -16.27 -12.68 22.37
C TYR A 106 -15.05 -12.73 21.45
N VAL A 107 -13.93 -13.21 21.98
CA VAL A 107 -12.72 -13.40 21.17
C VAL A 107 -12.69 -14.84 20.67
N VAL A 108 -12.59 -15.04 19.37
CA VAL A 108 -12.22 -16.33 18.78
C VAL A 108 -10.71 -16.39 18.69
N ALA A 109 -10.13 -17.43 19.29
CA ALA A 109 -8.72 -17.77 19.13
C ALA A 109 -8.59 -18.89 18.11
N ASP A 110 -7.90 -18.65 16.99
CA ASP A 110 -7.44 -19.70 16.05
C ASP A 110 -5.92 -19.84 16.16
N ILE A 111 -5.45 -21.04 16.48
CA ILE A 111 -4.03 -21.32 16.66
C ILE A 111 -3.62 -22.37 15.65
N ALA A 112 -2.65 -22.04 14.80
CA ALA A 112 -2.08 -22.92 13.79
C ALA A 112 -0.61 -23.18 14.08
N VAL A 113 -0.19 -24.44 14.05
CA VAL A 113 1.19 -24.87 14.26
C VAL A 113 1.68 -25.62 13.03
N THR A 114 2.79 -25.14 12.44
CA THR A 114 3.44 -25.74 11.26
C THR A 114 4.84 -26.27 11.59
N TRP A 115 5.33 -27.25 10.82
CA TRP A 115 6.65 -27.86 11.00
C TRP A 115 7.31 -28.18 9.64
N PRO A 116 8.64 -28.40 9.60
CA PRO A 116 9.36 -28.78 8.38
C PRO A 116 8.83 -30.12 7.82
N ARG A 117 7.96 -30.03 6.80
CA ARG A 117 7.26 -31.12 6.09
C ARG A 117 5.85 -31.48 6.61
N ALA A 118 5.08 -30.51 7.10
CA ALA A 118 3.65 -30.70 7.42
C ALA A 118 2.82 -31.13 6.19
N ALA A 119 2.75 -32.45 5.93
CA ALA A 119 2.07 -32.99 4.77
C ALA A 119 0.55 -33.00 5.03
N GLY A 120 -0.18 -32.10 4.39
CA GLY A 120 -1.61 -31.91 4.62
C GLY A 120 -1.95 -30.81 5.62
N GLY A 121 -1.03 -29.86 5.83
CA GLY A 121 -1.31 -28.59 6.51
C GLY A 121 -1.05 -28.59 8.03
N PRO A 122 -1.17 -27.40 8.66
CA PRO A 122 -0.92 -27.19 10.08
C PRO A 122 -1.83 -28.02 10.98
N ALA A 123 -1.35 -28.28 12.20
CA ALA A 123 -2.24 -28.63 13.30
C ALA A 123 -2.98 -27.36 13.75
N ARG A 124 -4.31 -27.39 13.88
CA ARG A 124 -5.13 -26.24 14.26
C ARG A 124 -6.00 -26.55 15.47
N THR A 125 -6.19 -25.56 16.33
CA THR A 125 -7.24 -25.56 17.36
C THR A 125 -7.90 -24.19 17.39
N SER A 126 -9.21 -24.16 17.58
CA SER A 126 -9.98 -22.93 17.68
C SER A 126 -10.89 -22.96 18.91
N SER A 127 -11.00 -21.85 19.64
CA SER A 127 -11.93 -21.73 20.77
C SER A 127 -12.40 -20.30 20.94
N ILE A 128 -13.55 -20.16 21.59
CA ILE A 128 -14.05 -18.88 22.06
C ILE A 128 -13.47 -18.60 23.45
N ILE A 129 -13.10 -17.34 23.69
CA ILE A 129 -12.77 -16.77 24.97
C ILE A 129 -13.80 -15.67 25.24
N THR A 130 -14.58 -15.84 26.30
CA THR A 130 -15.62 -14.87 26.69
C THR A 130 -15.10 -13.96 27.80
N PRO A 131 -15.42 -12.66 27.79
CA PRO A 131 -15.15 -11.79 28.92
C PRO A 131 -15.90 -12.28 30.17
N ASN A 132 -15.26 -12.21 31.33
CA ASN A 132 -15.94 -12.39 32.61
C ASN A 132 -16.79 -11.15 32.94
N VAL A 133 -17.74 -11.31 33.86
CA VAL A 133 -18.50 -10.18 34.40
C VAL A 133 -17.54 -9.15 35.02
N GLY A 134 -17.57 -7.93 34.49
CA GLY A 134 -16.71 -6.83 34.93
C GLY A 134 -15.38 -6.67 34.17
N ASP A 135 -15.05 -7.57 33.23
CA ASP A 135 -13.90 -7.37 32.34
C ASP A 135 -14.12 -6.19 31.37
N LEU A 136 -15.38 -5.93 31.03
CA LEU A 136 -15.81 -4.74 30.31
C LEU A 136 -16.42 -3.75 31.31
N ASP A 137 -15.86 -2.54 31.34
CA ASP A 137 -16.26 -1.45 32.22
C ASP A 137 -17.43 -0.68 31.58
N PRO A 138 -18.64 -0.66 32.19
CA PRO A 138 -19.80 0.02 31.62
C PRO A 138 -19.62 1.55 31.54
N ASP A 139 -18.69 2.12 32.31
CA ASP A 139 -18.39 3.56 32.26
C ASP A 139 -17.41 3.92 31.12
N LYS A 140 -16.99 2.93 30.33
CA LYS A 140 -16.06 3.07 29.20
C LYS A 140 -16.69 2.61 27.90
N GLY A 141 -16.13 3.06 26.78
CA GLY A 141 -16.54 2.66 25.44
C GLY A 141 -15.48 1.83 24.72
N GLN A 142 -15.71 1.65 23.42
CA GLN A 142 -14.82 0.92 22.53
C GLN A 142 -14.53 1.72 21.27
N ILE A 143 -13.39 1.47 20.64
CA ILE A 143 -13.06 1.97 19.30
C ILE A 143 -12.88 0.76 18.39
N ALA A 144 -13.65 0.69 17.31
CA ALA A 144 -13.53 -0.34 16.28
C ALA A 144 -13.01 0.31 14.99
N VAL A 145 -11.94 -0.24 14.42
CA VAL A 145 -11.27 0.32 13.25
C VAL A 145 -11.18 -0.73 12.16
N THR A 146 -11.87 -0.50 11.05
CA THR A 146 -11.71 -1.26 9.81
C THR A 146 -10.64 -0.60 8.97
N VAL A 147 -9.69 -1.37 8.47
CA VAL A 147 -8.72 -0.92 7.47
C VAL A 147 -8.92 -1.76 6.23
N LEU A 148 -9.15 -1.11 5.10
CA LEU A 148 -9.40 -1.71 3.81
C LEU A 148 -8.26 -1.39 2.84
N ASP A 149 -7.93 -2.33 1.97
CA ASP A 149 -7.04 -2.11 0.82
C ASP A 149 -7.80 -1.51 -0.37
N ARG A 150 -7.13 -1.38 -1.53
CA ARG A 150 -7.75 -0.85 -2.75
C ARG A 150 -8.95 -1.63 -3.26
N ASP A 151 -9.03 -2.93 -2.95
CA ASP A 151 -10.06 -3.84 -3.42
C ASP A 151 -11.25 -3.91 -2.44
N ALA A 152 -11.25 -3.02 -1.43
CA ALA A 152 -12.18 -3.02 -0.32
C ALA A 152 -12.14 -4.34 0.49
N VAL A 153 -10.98 -4.99 0.52
CA VAL A 153 -10.71 -6.17 1.35
C VAL A 153 -9.98 -5.73 2.61
N GLY A 154 -10.22 -6.41 3.72
CA GLY A 154 -9.59 -6.06 5.00
C GLY A 154 -8.06 -6.15 4.94
N ALA A 155 -7.37 -5.05 5.18
CA ALA A 155 -5.92 -4.93 5.13
C ALA A 155 -5.29 -5.43 6.45
N PRO A 156 -4.65 -6.61 6.45
CA PRO A 156 -4.21 -7.22 7.69
C PRO A 156 -2.88 -6.64 8.18
N PHE A 157 -2.60 -6.85 9.47
CA PHE A 157 -1.32 -6.53 10.10
C PHE A 157 -0.92 -5.04 10.13
N ARG A 158 -1.85 -4.12 9.87
CA ARG A 158 -1.63 -2.68 9.94
C ARG A 158 -1.63 -2.22 11.38
N THR A 159 -0.76 -1.27 11.74
CA THR A 159 -0.66 -0.81 13.14
C THR A 159 -1.56 0.39 13.36
N VAL A 160 -2.73 0.14 13.93
CA VAL A 160 -3.67 1.19 14.33
C VAL A 160 -3.25 1.73 15.69
N ARG A 161 -3.20 3.05 15.82
CA ARG A 161 -2.96 3.75 17.08
C ARG A 161 -4.14 4.64 17.42
N HIS A 162 -4.37 4.86 18.71
CA HIS A 162 -5.23 5.95 19.18
C HIS A 162 -4.51 6.78 20.23
N ASP A 163 -4.74 8.09 20.23
CA ASP A 163 -4.27 9.06 21.21
C ASP A 163 -5.44 9.92 21.68
N ALA A 164 -5.54 10.17 22.98
CA ALA A 164 -6.62 10.93 23.58
C ALA A 164 -6.40 12.44 23.42
N GLN A 165 -7.42 13.14 22.94
CA GLN A 165 -7.44 14.59 22.98
C GLN A 165 -7.90 15.11 24.35
N SER A 166 -7.21 16.13 24.85
CA SER A 166 -7.56 16.78 26.13
C SER A 166 -9.03 17.22 26.15
N PRO A 167 -9.81 16.94 27.22
CA PRO A 167 -9.37 16.52 28.55
C PRO A 167 -9.30 14.99 28.76
N ALA A 168 -9.56 14.19 27.74
CA ALA A 168 -9.42 12.74 27.83
C ALA A 168 -7.94 12.35 27.98
N SER A 169 -7.70 11.12 28.39
CA SER A 169 -6.35 10.57 28.53
C SER A 169 -6.32 9.11 28.14
N GLY A 170 -5.19 8.65 27.63
CA GLY A 170 -4.99 7.28 27.18
C GLY A 170 -4.39 7.25 25.78
N PHE A 171 -3.65 6.19 25.51
CA PHE A 171 -3.15 5.87 24.19
C PHE A 171 -3.11 4.35 24.07
N GLY A 172 -3.16 3.84 22.85
CA GLY A 172 -3.07 2.41 22.60
C GLY A 172 -2.68 2.13 21.17
N SER A 173 -2.18 0.92 20.93
CA SER A 173 -1.90 0.44 19.59
C SER A 173 -2.31 -1.01 19.45
N GLN A 174 -2.83 -1.37 18.29
CA GLN A 174 -3.21 -2.74 17.97
C GLN A 174 -2.95 -3.01 16.50
N ARG A 175 -2.61 -4.26 16.17
CA ARG A 175 -2.50 -4.67 14.78
C ARG A 175 -3.86 -5.13 14.26
N THR A 176 -4.16 -4.80 13.01
CA THR A 176 -5.35 -5.33 12.36
C THR A 176 -5.25 -6.85 12.20
N THR A 177 -6.40 -7.49 12.33
CA THR A 177 -6.57 -8.94 12.12
C THR A 177 -6.45 -9.33 10.65
N SER A 178 -6.60 -10.61 10.33
CA SER A 178 -6.62 -11.09 8.94
C SER A 178 -7.74 -10.47 8.09
N GLN A 179 -8.76 -9.89 8.73
CA GLN A 179 -9.90 -9.22 8.10
C GLN A 179 -9.79 -7.69 8.18
N GLY A 180 -8.61 -7.14 8.50
CA GLY A 180 -8.41 -5.68 8.56
C GLY A 180 -9.01 -4.98 9.77
N CYS A 181 -9.38 -5.70 10.83
CA CYS A 181 -10.05 -5.11 11.99
C CYS A 181 -9.08 -4.89 13.17
N ALA A 182 -9.11 -3.71 13.79
CA ALA A 182 -8.48 -3.44 15.08
C ALA A 182 -9.53 -2.91 16.07
N TYR A 183 -9.49 -3.37 17.31
CA TYR A 183 -10.57 -3.14 18.27
C TYR A 183 -10.01 -2.87 19.67
N PHE A 184 -10.32 -1.70 20.22
CA PHE A 184 -9.86 -1.24 21.51
C PHE A 184 -11.01 -1.26 22.52
N VAL A 185 -10.87 -2.02 23.60
CA VAL A 185 -11.85 -2.09 24.69
C VAL A 185 -11.50 -1.17 25.85
N ASN A 186 -12.49 -0.84 26.67
CA ASN A 186 -12.30 -0.09 27.92
C ASN A 186 -11.59 1.26 27.69
N VAL A 187 -11.97 1.95 26.62
CA VAL A 187 -11.49 3.29 26.28
C VAL A 187 -12.33 4.32 27.05
N ALA A 188 -11.67 5.25 27.75
CA ALA A 188 -12.39 6.27 28.51
C ALA A 188 -13.24 7.14 27.57
N PRO A 189 -14.42 7.64 28.01
CA PRO A 189 -15.19 8.56 27.19
C PRO A 189 -14.41 9.84 26.90
N GLY A 190 -14.42 10.29 25.64
CA GLY A 190 -13.57 11.39 25.19
C GLY A 190 -13.41 11.48 23.68
N GLN A 191 -12.66 12.46 23.20
CA GLN A 191 -12.27 12.58 21.81
C GLN A 191 -10.88 11.97 21.61
N TYR A 192 -10.67 11.29 20.49
CA TYR A 192 -9.45 10.56 20.17
C TYR A 192 -9.05 10.79 18.72
N ASP A 193 -7.75 10.95 18.49
CA ASP A 193 -7.12 10.81 17.18
C ASP A 193 -6.75 9.34 16.98
N VAL A 194 -7.14 8.78 15.85
CA VAL A 194 -6.85 7.40 15.46
C VAL A 194 -6.05 7.43 14.17
N SER A 195 -4.94 6.70 14.12
CA SER A 195 -4.00 6.81 13.02
C SER A 195 -3.35 5.50 12.58
N LEU A 196 -2.90 5.53 11.31
CA LEU A 196 -2.07 4.54 10.62
C LEU A 196 -0.81 5.25 10.12
N ASP A 197 0.35 4.62 10.25
CA ASP A 197 1.64 5.16 9.82
C ASP A 197 2.62 4.01 9.53
N ASP A 198 2.18 3.04 8.74
CA ASP A 198 3.02 1.92 8.33
C ASP A 198 3.89 2.36 7.14
N SER A 199 5.21 2.16 7.25
CA SER A 199 6.14 2.51 6.17
C SER A 199 5.82 1.73 4.88
N GLY A 200 5.80 2.45 3.75
CA GLY A 200 5.48 1.86 2.45
C GLY A 200 3.99 1.73 2.18
N TYR A 201 3.11 2.25 3.04
CA TYR A 201 1.67 2.28 2.83
C TYR A 201 1.19 3.72 2.78
N VAL A 202 0.08 3.97 2.08
CA VAL A 202 -0.53 5.30 1.97
C VAL A 202 -2.05 5.23 1.96
N ASP A 203 -2.69 6.33 2.37
CA ASP A 203 -4.12 6.56 2.16
C ASP A 203 -4.45 6.98 0.72
N LEU A 204 -5.73 7.24 0.44
CA LEU A 204 -6.22 7.65 -0.87
C LEU A 204 -5.54 8.93 -1.39
N GLU A 205 -5.17 9.84 -0.48
CA GLU A 205 -4.45 11.07 -0.77
C GLU A 205 -2.94 10.85 -0.94
N GLY A 206 -2.45 9.62 -0.74
CA GLY A 206 -1.05 9.26 -0.85
C GLY A 206 -0.22 9.74 0.35
N ASN A 207 -0.82 9.89 1.53
CA ASN A 207 -0.13 10.20 2.77
C ASN A 207 0.18 8.90 3.52
N GLN A 208 1.41 8.78 4.03
CA GLN A 208 1.77 7.65 4.89
C GLN A 208 1.03 7.73 6.23
N LEU A 209 1.01 8.91 6.85
CA LEU A 209 0.23 9.13 8.05
C LEU A 209 -1.23 9.41 7.67
N SER A 210 -2.11 8.45 7.94
CA SER A 210 -3.56 8.61 7.81
C SER A 210 -4.17 8.76 9.20
N GLU A 211 -4.93 9.83 9.43
CA GLU A 211 -5.47 10.17 10.75
C GLU A 211 -6.94 10.59 10.67
N GLN A 212 -7.76 10.09 11.60
CA GLN A 212 -9.16 10.47 11.76
C GLN A 212 -9.50 10.70 13.24
N THR A 213 -10.46 11.57 13.50
CA THR A 213 -10.95 11.83 14.86
C THR A 213 -12.22 11.01 15.14
N THR A 214 -12.35 10.50 16.35
CA THR A 214 -13.59 9.88 16.83
C THR A 214 -13.93 10.31 18.26
N THR A 215 -15.19 10.13 18.65
CA THR A 215 -15.65 10.37 20.03
C THR A 215 -16.13 9.06 20.63
N VAL A 216 -15.54 8.69 21.76
CA VAL A 216 -15.92 7.53 22.55
C VAL A 216 -16.95 7.95 23.59
N THR A 217 -18.08 7.23 23.63
CA THR A 217 -19.10 7.35 24.69
C THR A 217 -19.10 6.09 25.53
N ALA A 218 -19.49 6.20 26.80
CA ALA A 218 -19.58 5.04 27.69
C ALA A 218 -20.59 4.02 27.16
N SER A 219 -20.26 2.73 27.28
CA SER A 219 -21.06 1.59 26.81
C SER A 219 -21.39 1.60 25.31
N THR A 220 -20.61 2.29 24.47
CA THR A 220 -20.81 2.32 23.01
C THR A 220 -19.51 2.03 22.26
N THR A 221 -19.65 1.40 21.09
CA THR A 221 -18.58 1.25 20.11
C THR A 221 -18.56 2.43 19.13
N SER A 222 -17.39 3.04 18.97
CA SER A 222 -17.14 4.09 17.98
C SER A 222 -16.44 3.49 16.75
N PRO A 223 -17.15 3.29 15.63
CA PRO A 223 -16.56 2.72 14.42
C PRO A 223 -15.77 3.77 13.62
N LEU A 224 -14.68 3.35 13.01
CA LEU A 224 -13.87 4.10 12.05
C LEU A 224 -13.47 3.19 10.89
N GLU A 225 -13.32 3.78 9.71
CA GLU A 225 -12.87 3.08 8.51
C GLU A 225 -11.72 3.86 7.87
N PHE A 226 -10.64 3.16 7.54
CA PHE A 226 -9.52 3.67 6.76
C PHE A 226 -9.40 2.89 5.45
N VAL A 227 -9.06 3.59 4.38
CA VAL A 227 -8.60 2.95 3.13
C VAL A 227 -7.10 3.21 3.03
N TYR A 228 -6.30 2.15 3.07
CA TYR A 228 -4.86 2.23 3.29
C TYR A 228 -4.17 1.00 2.70
N ASP A 229 -3.31 1.22 1.70
CA ASP A 229 -2.73 0.14 0.89
C ASP A 229 -1.24 0.39 0.60
N GLU A 230 -0.54 -0.62 0.09
CA GLU A 230 0.87 -0.54 -0.23
C GLU A 230 1.10 0.48 -1.34
N ALA A 231 1.99 1.43 -1.07
CA ALA A 231 2.27 2.55 -1.95
C ALA A 231 2.89 2.07 -3.25
N ALA A 232 2.32 2.52 -4.37
CA ALA A 232 2.88 2.34 -5.69
C ALA A 232 3.77 3.53 -6.09
N SER A 233 4.54 3.35 -7.16
CA SER A 233 5.29 4.43 -7.80
C SER A 233 5.18 4.43 -9.32
N ILE A 234 5.44 5.59 -9.92
CA ILE A 234 5.54 5.74 -11.38
C ILE A 234 6.89 6.37 -11.72
N ASP A 235 7.71 5.70 -12.54
CA ASP A 235 8.89 6.30 -13.14
C ASP A 235 8.52 7.04 -14.43
N VAL A 236 8.73 8.35 -14.43
CA VAL A 236 8.35 9.24 -15.51
C VAL A 236 9.58 9.62 -16.32
N THR A 237 9.54 9.27 -17.60
CA THR A 237 10.57 9.68 -18.57
C THR A 237 10.00 10.71 -19.53
N PRO A 238 10.39 12.00 -19.44
CA PRO A 238 10.05 12.98 -20.45
C PRO A 238 10.61 12.61 -21.81
N VAL A 239 9.75 12.53 -22.81
CA VAL A 239 10.15 12.25 -24.19
C VAL A 239 9.69 13.37 -25.13
N PRO A 240 10.44 13.67 -26.19
CA PRO A 240 9.97 14.63 -27.18
C PRO A 240 8.77 14.04 -27.93
N ALA A 241 7.68 14.81 -28.05
CA ALA A 241 6.51 14.40 -28.80
C ALA A 241 6.75 14.29 -30.32
N VAL A 242 7.93 14.71 -30.79
CA VAL A 242 8.36 14.73 -32.19
C VAL A 242 9.85 14.39 -32.30
N SER A 243 10.30 13.94 -33.47
CA SER A 243 11.74 13.80 -33.69
C SER A 243 12.45 15.14 -33.52
N SER A 244 13.42 15.21 -32.62
CA SER A 244 14.22 16.41 -32.38
C SER A 244 15.61 16.27 -33.03
N PRO A 245 16.17 17.34 -33.63
CA PRO A 245 17.51 17.30 -34.22
C PRO A 245 18.65 17.19 -33.20
N ALA A 246 18.37 17.44 -31.91
CA ALA A 246 19.28 17.21 -30.80
C ALA A 246 18.52 16.68 -29.57
N ALA A 247 19.23 16.11 -28.60
CA ALA A 247 18.63 15.71 -27.32
C ALA A 247 18.08 16.97 -26.61
N PRO A 248 16.75 17.08 -26.43
CA PRO A 248 16.17 18.24 -25.77
C PRO A 248 16.49 18.21 -24.28
N LEU A 249 16.72 19.39 -23.70
CA LEU A 249 16.91 19.57 -22.27
C LEU A 249 15.55 19.59 -21.56
N VAL A 250 15.44 18.88 -20.45
CA VAL A 250 14.31 19.01 -19.50
C VAL A 250 14.77 19.91 -18.37
N ALA A 251 13.92 20.85 -17.96
CA ALA A 251 14.20 21.70 -16.80
C ALA A 251 14.45 20.83 -15.57
N ALA A 252 15.51 21.14 -14.83
CA ALA A 252 15.91 20.31 -13.70
C ALA A 252 14.82 20.24 -12.62
N ASP A 253 13.98 21.28 -12.52
CA ASP A 253 12.89 21.49 -11.57
C ASP A 253 11.48 21.20 -12.14
N GLN A 254 11.39 20.52 -13.29
CA GLN A 254 10.09 20.14 -13.87
C GLN A 254 9.26 19.31 -12.89
N GLY A 255 8.10 19.86 -12.52
CA GLY A 255 7.09 19.17 -11.71
C GLY A 255 6.20 18.26 -12.54
N TYR A 256 5.53 17.32 -11.87
CA TYR A 256 4.51 16.45 -12.47
C TYR A 256 3.23 16.53 -11.67
N THR A 257 2.10 16.34 -12.33
CA THR A 257 0.80 16.20 -11.68
C THR A 257 0.18 14.89 -12.10
N VAL A 258 -0.30 14.13 -11.11
CA VAL A 258 -1.16 12.97 -11.34
C VAL A 258 -2.61 13.33 -11.08
N THR A 259 -3.52 12.65 -11.76
CA THR A 259 -4.96 12.85 -11.62
C THR A 259 -5.69 11.52 -11.49
N ASN A 260 -6.66 11.47 -10.60
CA ASN A 260 -7.58 10.35 -10.44
C ASN A 260 -8.87 10.88 -9.80
N THR A 261 -10.03 10.34 -10.19
CA THR A 261 -11.34 10.81 -9.71
C THR A 261 -11.56 10.67 -8.21
N TYR A 262 -10.78 9.80 -7.55
CA TYR A 262 -10.83 9.54 -6.11
C TYR A 262 -9.82 10.38 -5.29
N LEU A 263 -8.97 11.20 -5.94
CA LEU A 263 -8.02 12.07 -5.23
C LEU A 263 -8.69 13.34 -4.67
N GLY A 264 -9.06 13.36 -3.40
CA GLY A 264 -9.53 14.57 -2.71
C GLY A 264 -10.57 15.39 -3.49
N THR A 265 -10.64 16.70 -3.24
CA THR A 265 -11.59 17.59 -3.92
C THR A 265 -11.13 18.02 -5.31
N ASP A 266 -9.81 18.13 -5.50
CA ASP A 266 -9.21 18.70 -6.71
C ASP A 266 -8.88 17.62 -7.76
N GLN A 267 -9.07 16.33 -7.42
CA GLN A 267 -8.82 15.17 -8.30
C GLN A 267 -7.40 15.11 -8.87
N ARG A 268 -6.46 15.80 -8.21
CA ARG A 268 -5.08 15.98 -8.65
C ARG A 268 -4.13 16.03 -7.47
N LYS A 269 -2.91 15.55 -7.67
CA LYS A 269 -1.80 15.67 -6.71
C LYS A 269 -0.54 16.12 -7.45
N GLU A 270 0.06 17.17 -6.92
CA GLU A 270 1.23 17.84 -7.47
C GLU A 270 2.50 17.24 -6.85
N PHE A 271 3.50 16.98 -7.69
CA PHE A 271 4.79 16.44 -7.29
C PHE A 271 5.91 17.37 -7.80
N PRO A 272 6.27 18.41 -7.01
CA PRO A 272 7.49 19.17 -7.27
C PRO A 272 8.72 18.28 -7.02
N GLY A 273 9.83 18.56 -7.71
CA GLY A 273 11.05 17.76 -7.53
C GLY A 273 12.08 18.06 -8.60
N THR A 274 13.23 17.38 -8.51
CA THR A 274 14.32 17.59 -9.47
C THR A 274 14.86 16.30 -10.08
N GLY A 275 15.46 16.42 -11.27
CA GLY A 275 16.09 15.32 -12.00
C GLY A 275 15.12 14.49 -12.84
N HIS A 276 15.61 13.92 -13.95
CA HIS A 276 14.83 13.14 -14.92
C HIS A 276 15.67 11.99 -15.52
N PRO A 277 15.11 10.78 -15.74
CA PRO A 277 13.76 10.34 -15.35
C PRO A 277 13.55 10.39 -13.84
N ARG A 278 12.28 10.44 -13.40
CA ARG A 278 11.94 10.67 -12.00
C ARG A 278 10.84 9.73 -11.54
N GLU A 279 11.08 9.14 -10.38
CA GLU A 279 10.07 8.37 -9.66
C GLU A 279 9.11 9.29 -8.91
N ILE A 280 7.82 9.06 -9.11
CA ILE A 280 6.72 9.62 -8.33
C ILE A 280 6.30 8.54 -7.34
N GLU A 281 6.62 8.75 -6.06
CA GLU A 281 6.35 7.81 -4.97
C GLU A 281 5.09 8.20 -4.18
N GLY A 282 4.64 7.30 -3.30
CA GLY A 282 3.53 7.57 -2.37
C GLY A 282 2.18 7.69 -3.08
N LEU A 283 1.97 6.88 -4.11
CA LEU A 283 0.71 6.81 -4.83
C LEU A 283 -0.15 5.68 -4.27
N PHE A 284 -1.43 5.96 -4.05
CA PHE A 284 -2.40 4.92 -3.76
C PHE A 284 -2.65 4.08 -5.03
N PRO A 285 -2.64 2.74 -4.96
CA PRO A 285 -2.69 1.88 -6.13
C PRO A 285 -4.10 1.78 -6.74
N PHE A 286 -4.73 2.88 -7.14
CA PHE A 286 -6.08 2.87 -7.73
C PHE A 286 -6.16 1.93 -8.93
N ASP A 287 -7.16 1.02 -8.94
CA ASP A 287 -7.42 0.11 -10.07
C ASP A 287 -7.64 0.88 -11.40
N ALA A 288 -8.25 2.07 -11.31
CA ALA A 288 -8.43 2.95 -12.45
C ALA A 288 -7.12 3.55 -13.00
N GLY A 289 -6.01 3.49 -12.25
CA GLY A 289 -4.71 4.10 -12.56
C GLY A 289 -4.69 5.63 -12.41
N TYR A 290 -3.60 6.25 -12.87
CA TYR A 290 -3.42 7.70 -12.85
C TYR A 290 -3.34 8.30 -14.25
N GLY A 291 -4.08 9.38 -14.48
CA GLY A 291 -3.70 10.34 -15.52
C GLY A 291 -2.43 11.08 -15.07
N LEU A 292 -1.54 11.39 -16.00
CA LEU A 292 -0.26 12.04 -15.71
C LEU A 292 0.01 13.15 -16.71
N TYR A 293 0.53 14.29 -16.22
CA TYR A 293 1.04 15.35 -17.08
C TYR A 293 2.20 16.12 -16.44
N ALA A 294 3.00 16.79 -17.29
CA ALA A 294 4.09 17.65 -16.86
C ALA A 294 3.53 19.03 -16.50
N GLY A 295 3.99 19.58 -15.39
CA GLY A 295 3.52 20.84 -14.83
C GLY A 295 2.76 20.65 -13.52
N LEU A 296 2.79 21.68 -12.68
CA LEU A 296 2.11 21.73 -11.38
C LEU A 296 0.75 22.43 -11.48
N CYS A 297 0.58 23.29 -12.49
CA CYS A 297 -0.65 24.07 -12.61
C CYS A 297 -1.75 23.37 -13.42
N PRO A 298 -3.03 23.64 -13.12
CA PRO A 298 -4.15 23.16 -13.92
C PRO A 298 -4.08 23.58 -15.39
N ALA A 299 -3.55 24.78 -15.67
CA ALA A 299 -3.38 25.28 -17.04
C ALA A 299 -2.38 24.45 -17.88
N ALA A 300 -1.52 23.64 -17.27
CA ALA A 300 -0.67 22.68 -17.98
C ALA A 300 -1.36 21.32 -18.25
N ALA A 301 -2.59 21.11 -17.78
CA ALA A 301 -3.32 19.89 -18.07
C ALA A 301 -3.54 19.75 -19.59
N PRO A 302 -3.27 18.57 -20.19
CA PRO A 302 -3.42 18.36 -21.63
C PRO A 302 -4.84 18.69 -22.13
N VAL A 303 -5.86 18.35 -21.34
CA VAL A 303 -7.27 18.60 -21.66
C VAL A 303 -7.62 20.09 -21.74
N ALA A 304 -7.00 20.93 -20.89
CA ALA A 304 -7.15 22.38 -20.94
C ALA A 304 -6.56 22.98 -22.22
N ASN A 305 -5.67 22.22 -22.88
CA ASN A 305 -4.92 22.61 -24.06
C ASN A 305 -5.35 21.83 -25.33
N GLY A 306 -6.55 21.27 -25.30
CA GLY A 306 -7.18 20.61 -26.46
C GLY A 306 -6.66 19.21 -26.78
N ALA A 307 -5.89 18.60 -25.89
CA ALA A 307 -5.51 17.19 -26.00
C ALA A 307 -6.66 16.29 -25.51
N PRO A 308 -6.74 15.03 -25.97
CA PRO A 308 -7.55 14.03 -25.26
C PRO A 308 -7.03 13.85 -23.83
N ASN A 309 -7.84 13.19 -22.98
CA ASN A 309 -7.39 12.78 -21.65
C ASN A 309 -6.07 12.02 -21.77
N ALA A 310 -5.12 12.33 -20.87
CA ALA A 310 -3.84 11.65 -20.83
C ALA A 310 -4.03 10.13 -20.72
N PRO A 311 -3.16 9.32 -21.35
CA PRO A 311 -3.19 7.88 -21.14
C PRO A 311 -3.05 7.60 -19.64
N VAL A 312 -3.81 6.62 -19.18
CA VAL A 312 -3.83 6.24 -17.78
C VAL A 312 -2.71 5.24 -17.53
N VAL A 313 -1.89 5.50 -16.52
CA VAL A 313 -0.84 4.62 -16.04
C VAL A 313 -1.43 3.74 -14.95
N ALA A 314 -1.51 2.44 -15.22
CA ALA A 314 -1.92 1.46 -14.21
C ALA A 314 -0.83 1.37 -13.13
N VAL A 315 -1.25 1.22 -11.89
CA VAL A 315 -0.37 1.03 -10.73
C VAL A 315 -0.95 -0.09 -9.87
N ASP A 316 -0.12 -1.06 -9.53
CA ASP A 316 -0.47 -2.15 -8.62
C ASP A 316 0.20 -1.93 -7.25
N PRO A 317 -0.35 -2.51 -6.15
CA PRO A 317 0.19 -2.28 -4.80
C PRO A 317 1.65 -2.72 -4.71
N GLY A 318 2.51 -1.83 -4.21
CA GLY A 318 3.95 -2.08 -4.07
C GLY A 318 4.74 -2.12 -5.39
N ASP A 319 4.08 -1.98 -6.53
CA ASP A 319 4.72 -2.02 -7.85
C ASP A 319 5.18 -0.63 -8.32
N ARG A 320 6.16 -0.68 -9.22
CA ARG A 320 6.67 0.47 -9.97
C ARG A 320 6.29 0.34 -11.44
N SER A 321 5.57 1.33 -11.95
CA SER A 321 5.21 1.43 -13.36
C SER A 321 6.10 2.42 -14.10
N ASP A 322 6.50 2.10 -15.33
CA ASP A 322 7.27 3.02 -16.18
C ASP A 322 6.35 3.70 -17.20
N THR A 323 6.54 5.00 -17.43
CA THR A 323 5.82 5.73 -18.49
C THR A 323 6.67 6.78 -19.19
N ASP A 324 6.53 6.82 -20.51
CA ASP A 324 7.03 7.92 -21.33
C ASP A 324 6.01 9.06 -21.35
N LEU A 325 6.45 10.28 -21.04
CA LEU A 325 5.60 11.46 -21.03
C LEU A 325 5.99 12.41 -22.16
N ALA A 326 5.17 12.43 -23.21
CA ALA A 326 5.41 13.26 -24.38
C ALA A 326 5.24 14.77 -24.07
N MET A 327 6.27 15.56 -24.40
CA MET A 327 6.31 17.02 -24.21
C MET A 327 6.64 17.76 -25.51
N HIS A 328 6.32 19.06 -25.56
CA HIS A 328 6.60 19.90 -26.72
C HIS A 328 8.10 20.13 -26.88
N VAL A 329 8.61 20.04 -28.11
CA VAL A 329 10.00 20.38 -28.42
C VAL A 329 10.08 21.84 -28.83
N VAL A 330 10.87 22.63 -28.11
CA VAL A 330 11.00 24.07 -28.34
C VAL A 330 12.46 24.42 -28.60
N ARG A 331 12.70 25.17 -29.67
CA ARG A 331 14.00 25.75 -29.99
C ARG A 331 13.99 27.21 -29.55
N VAL A 332 14.73 27.50 -28.48
CA VAL A 332 14.93 28.84 -27.94
C VAL A 332 16.16 29.45 -28.57
N LEU A 333 16.05 30.67 -29.08
CA LEU A 333 17.14 31.46 -29.65
C LEU A 333 17.48 32.62 -28.71
N GLY A 334 18.75 32.99 -28.60
CA GLY A 334 19.15 34.19 -27.87
C GLY A 334 20.64 34.35 -27.68
N SER A 335 21.02 35.33 -26.85
CA SER A 335 22.42 35.69 -26.62
C SER A 335 23.16 34.61 -25.81
N PRO A 336 24.34 34.13 -26.26
CA PRO A 336 25.14 33.18 -25.50
C PRO A 336 25.46 33.65 -24.07
N GLY A 337 25.34 32.74 -23.10
CA GLY A 337 25.57 33.00 -21.68
C GLY A 337 24.42 33.64 -20.92
N SER A 338 23.34 34.06 -21.60
CA SER A 338 22.13 34.57 -20.93
C SER A 338 21.38 33.45 -20.20
N PRO A 339 20.78 33.71 -19.02
CA PRO A 339 19.93 32.73 -18.34
C PRO A 339 18.66 32.47 -19.16
N VAL A 340 18.17 31.24 -19.14
CA VAL A 340 16.96 30.80 -19.85
C VAL A 340 15.97 30.22 -18.85
N THR A 341 14.84 30.88 -18.68
CA THR A 341 13.76 30.42 -17.79
C THR A 341 12.41 30.51 -18.49
N ALA A 342 11.45 29.69 -18.07
CA ALA A 342 10.06 29.80 -18.51
C ALA A 342 9.13 29.92 -17.31
N PHE A 343 8.24 30.91 -17.34
CA PHE A 343 7.26 31.17 -16.30
C PHE A 343 5.87 30.82 -16.83
N MET A 344 5.10 30.01 -16.11
CA MET A 344 3.73 29.74 -16.52
C MET A 344 2.89 31.00 -16.34
N ASP A 345 2.24 31.43 -17.41
CA ASP A 345 1.34 32.59 -17.44
C ASP A 345 -0.11 32.09 -17.38
N ASP A 346 -0.49 31.59 -16.20
CA ASP A 346 -1.88 31.20 -15.93
C ASP A 346 -2.70 32.46 -15.57
N ALA A 347 -3.75 32.72 -16.34
CA ALA A 347 -4.64 33.85 -16.11
C ALA A 347 -5.41 33.72 -14.77
N ALA A 348 -5.54 32.50 -14.23
CA ALA A 348 -6.01 32.27 -12.88
C ALA A 348 -4.81 32.38 -11.91
N ALA A 349 -4.71 33.51 -11.21
CA ALA A 349 -3.55 33.95 -10.42
C ALA A 349 -3.14 33.07 -9.20
N SER A 350 -3.60 31.82 -9.10
CA SER A 350 -3.36 30.94 -7.95
C SER A 350 -2.24 29.91 -8.18
N CYS A 351 -1.77 29.71 -9.41
CA CYS A 351 -0.65 28.81 -9.67
C CYS A 351 0.50 29.50 -10.39
N THR A 352 1.71 29.29 -9.87
CA THR A 352 2.95 29.81 -10.45
C THR A 352 3.95 28.67 -10.55
N GLU A 353 4.40 28.39 -11.78
CA GLU A 353 5.45 27.43 -12.05
C GLU A 353 6.55 28.14 -12.83
N THR A 354 7.80 27.89 -12.45
CA THR A 354 8.99 28.38 -13.16
C THR A 354 9.84 27.17 -13.51
N LEU A 355 10.35 27.15 -14.73
CA LEU A 355 11.28 26.13 -15.23
C LEU A 355 12.62 26.79 -15.51
N ASP A 356 13.70 26.25 -14.92
CA ASP A 356 15.07 26.72 -15.15
C ASP A 356 15.82 25.78 -16.12
N PHE A 357 16.25 26.35 -17.25
CA PHE A 357 17.02 25.66 -18.27
C PHE A 357 18.52 26.02 -18.24
N GLY A 358 18.96 26.80 -17.25
CA GLY A 358 20.32 27.22 -17.06
C GLY A 358 20.72 28.38 -17.98
N THR A 359 21.83 28.22 -18.71
CA THR A 359 22.39 29.29 -19.55
C THR A 359 22.41 28.93 -21.03
N MET A 360 22.15 29.92 -21.87
CA MET A 360 22.17 29.78 -23.32
C MET A 360 23.57 29.36 -23.81
N PRO A 361 23.68 28.27 -24.60
CA PRO A 361 24.96 27.79 -25.11
C PRO A 361 25.64 28.77 -26.08
N GLY A 362 26.93 28.53 -26.36
CA GLY A 362 27.78 29.37 -27.22
C GLY A 362 27.28 29.57 -28.65
N ASN A 363 26.44 28.67 -29.16
CA ASN A 363 25.80 28.75 -30.48
C ASN A 363 24.50 29.57 -30.48
N GLY A 364 24.05 30.08 -29.33
CA GLY A 364 22.84 30.91 -29.21
C GLY A 364 21.53 30.14 -29.43
N GLN A 365 21.56 28.80 -29.33
CA GLN A 365 20.39 27.95 -29.55
C GLN A 365 20.30 26.85 -28.49
N LEU A 366 19.16 26.79 -27.80
CA LEU A 366 18.83 25.74 -26.84
C LEU A 366 17.59 24.97 -27.30
N ILE A 367 17.61 23.64 -27.21
CA ILE A 367 16.40 22.82 -27.46
C ILE A 367 15.92 22.30 -26.11
N VAL A 368 14.66 22.57 -25.77
CA VAL A 368 14.05 22.21 -24.49
C VAL A 368 12.76 21.43 -24.68
N LEU A 369 12.36 20.69 -23.65
CA LEU A 369 11.00 20.14 -23.52
C LEU A 369 10.14 21.10 -22.70
N MET A 370 8.95 21.42 -23.22
CA MET A 370 7.98 22.27 -22.56
C MET A 370 6.67 21.50 -22.30
N PRO A 371 6.06 21.67 -21.11
CA PRO A 371 4.68 21.24 -20.87
C PRO A 371 3.68 21.98 -21.75
N TYR A 372 2.42 21.52 -21.71
CA TYR A 372 1.31 22.30 -22.25
C TYR A 372 1.10 23.60 -21.46
N GLY A 373 0.28 24.50 -22.01
CA GLY A 373 -0.12 25.73 -21.37
C GLY A 373 0.56 26.96 -21.96
N THR A 374 0.30 28.11 -21.35
CA THR A 374 0.89 29.39 -21.78
C THR A 374 2.09 29.71 -20.93
N TRP A 375 3.24 29.93 -21.57
CA TRP A 375 4.51 30.16 -20.92
C TRP A 375 5.14 31.44 -21.43
N ARG A 376 5.66 32.25 -20.50
CA ARG A 376 6.53 33.38 -20.79
C ARG A 376 7.97 32.90 -20.67
N MET A 377 8.62 32.70 -21.82
CA MET A 377 10.03 32.33 -21.88
C MET A 377 10.88 33.59 -21.83
N THR A 378 11.95 33.57 -21.05
CA THR A 378 12.87 34.70 -20.90
C THR A 378 14.30 34.27 -21.20
N VAL A 379 15.01 35.08 -21.99
CA VAL A 379 16.45 34.94 -22.24
C VAL A 379 17.14 36.23 -21.81
N GLY A 380 17.83 36.21 -20.68
CA GLY A 380 18.37 37.43 -20.08
C GLY A 380 17.25 38.40 -19.65
N SER A 381 17.13 39.55 -20.32
CA SER A 381 16.09 40.56 -20.06
C SER A 381 14.96 40.54 -21.09
N GLU A 382 15.07 39.72 -22.12
CA GLU A 382 14.11 39.59 -23.22
C GLU A 382 13.08 38.50 -22.88
N SER A 383 11.83 38.67 -23.34
CA SER A 383 10.74 37.76 -22.97
C SER A 383 9.70 37.62 -24.08
N GLU A 384 9.32 36.39 -24.40
CA GLU A 384 8.25 36.07 -25.36
C GLU A 384 7.26 35.09 -24.73
N GLN A 385 5.97 35.31 -25.00
CA GLN A 385 4.90 34.45 -24.55
C GLN A 385 4.50 33.49 -25.66
N THR A 386 4.42 32.20 -25.34
CA THR A 386 4.01 31.14 -26.27
C THR A 386 3.01 30.22 -25.59
N THR A 387 1.99 29.78 -26.32
CA THR A 387 1.02 28.80 -25.83
C THR A 387 1.24 27.45 -26.53
N PHE A 388 1.50 26.42 -25.73
CA PHE A 388 1.68 25.05 -26.19
C PHE A 388 0.37 24.28 -26.07
N VAL A 389 -0.28 24.05 -27.21
CA VAL A 389 -1.53 23.29 -27.34
C VAL A 389 -1.34 22.01 -28.12
N HIS A 390 -2.28 21.08 -27.99
CA HIS A 390 -2.22 19.77 -28.65
C HIS A 390 -2.02 19.84 -30.17
N SER A 391 -2.64 20.82 -30.85
CA SER A 391 -2.47 21.00 -32.30
C SER A 391 -1.04 21.35 -32.74
N LEU A 392 -0.16 21.73 -31.82
CA LEU A 392 1.26 22.01 -32.07
C LEU A 392 2.16 20.78 -31.84
N ILE A 393 1.60 19.66 -31.36
CA ILE A 393 2.34 18.39 -31.31
C ILE A 393 2.58 17.94 -32.75
N GLY A 394 3.84 17.84 -33.15
CA GLY A 394 4.22 17.51 -34.53
C GLY A 394 5.31 18.41 -35.11
N ALA A 395 5.57 19.56 -34.50
CA ALA A 395 6.60 20.49 -34.93
C ALA A 395 7.52 20.91 -33.77
N VAL A 396 8.72 21.36 -34.14
CA VAL A 396 9.58 22.13 -33.24
C VAL A 396 9.10 23.58 -33.29
N THR A 397 8.78 24.15 -32.13
CA THR A 397 8.37 25.56 -32.02
C THR A 397 9.60 26.44 -31.83
N ASP A 398 9.72 27.50 -32.62
CA ASP A 398 10.77 28.51 -32.45
C ASP A 398 10.29 29.62 -31.53
N VAL A 399 11.13 29.98 -30.56
CA VAL A 399 10.91 31.11 -29.65
C VAL A 399 12.17 31.96 -29.63
N ALA A 400 12.04 33.25 -29.89
CA ALA A 400 13.12 34.23 -29.96
C ALA A 400 12.71 35.47 -29.11
N PRO A 401 12.91 35.39 -27.79
CA PRO A 401 12.46 36.39 -26.82
C PRO A 401 12.92 37.83 -27.06
#